data_AF-A0A336NAV5-F1
#
_entry.id   AF-A0A336NAV5-F1
#
_cell.length_a   1.000
_cell.length_b   1.000
_cell.length_c   1.000
_cell.angle_alpha   90.00
_cell.angle_beta   90.00
_cell.angle_gamma   90.00
#
_symmetry.space_group_name_H-M   'P 1'
#
loop_
_entity.id
_entity.type
_entity.pdbx_description
1 polymer ?
#
loop_
_entity_poly.entity_id
_entity_poly.type
_entity_poly.pdbx_seq_one_letter_code
_entity_poly.pdbx_strand_id
1 'polypeptide(L)'
;FHLWKKIVIENPFTLSEFYRVAHLYNCKSAIDFAKRQMMCQLNSQSSTVFYEVADVYDINDLKEACLNVFIQKTSEVLISQEFLAADPLTIEVIFKLENPTIDTELDFVYAIERYIEHNKDNADKNVAEKVRPALSHIRFLTLNASDIAKTSLLTPQEIKRVCLSSERDLSKMPPYLSVNTKRRSSNLKNEKVRLLFEVYNSKTCYRCIKQQTSSSHAIWTCGYAFNDKIRQGLKNIYEKYDHCFVLDYSTSHLNAVFDMYEKADFEWLGRLAV
;
A
#
# COMPACT_ATOMS: atom_id res chain seq x y z
N PHE A 1 -36.83 -20.94 7.35
CA PHE A 1 -35.77 -19.95 7.04
C PHE A 1 -35.33 -19.12 8.28
N HIS A 2 -35.13 -19.71 9.47
CA HIS A 2 -34.76 -18.96 10.69
C HIS A 2 -33.48 -19.47 11.41
N LEU A 3 -32.83 -20.52 10.90
CA LEU A 3 -31.68 -21.15 11.57
C LEU A 3 -30.33 -20.45 11.33
N TRP A 4 -30.17 -19.69 10.25
CA TRP A 4 -28.87 -19.09 9.88
C TRP A 4 -28.47 -17.86 10.71
N LYS A 5 -29.38 -17.27 11.49
CA LYS A 5 -29.09 -16.04 12.28
C LYS A 5 -28.15 -16.28 13.48
N LYS A 6 -27.76 -17.53 13.78
CA LYS A 6 -26.92 -17.87 14.93
C LYS A 6 -25.57 -18.50 14.58
N ILE A 7 -25.28 -18.76 13.30
CA ILE A 7 -24.02 -19.37 12.89
C ILE A 7 -23.04 -18.26 12.56
N VAL A 8 -21.97 -18.16 13.35
CA VAL A 8 -20.83 -17.28 13.10
C VAL A 8 -19.62 -18.18 12.87
N ILE A 9 -19.00 -18.06 11.69
CA ILE A 9 -17.73 -18.70 11.38
C ILE A 9 -16.70 -17.58 11.32
N GLU A 10 -15.87 -17.43 12.34
CA GLU A 10 -14.95 -16.29 12.47
C GLU A 10 -13.62 -16.49 11.75
N ASN A 11 -13.22 -17.75 11.55
CA ASN A 11 -11.96 -18.09 10.91
C ASN A 11 -12.12 -18.10 9.37
N PRO A 12 -11.30 -17.33 8.61
CA PRO A 12 -11.43 -17.24 7.16
C PRO A 12 -11.16 -18.56 6.44
N PHE A 13 -10.26 -19.41 6.97
CA PHE A 13 -9.99 -20.74 6.43
C PHE A 13 -11.18 -21.67 6.63
N THR A 14 -11.79 -21.67 7.82
CA THR A 14 -12.99 -22.48 8.09
C THR A 14 -14.17 -22.04 7.23
N LEU A 15 -14.36 -20.74 7.04
CA LEU A 15 -15.43 -20.21 6.18
C LEU A 15 -15.19 -20.57 4.70
N SER A 16 -13.93 -20.53 4.26
CA SER A 16 -13.53 -20.94 2.91
C SER A 16 -13.75 -22.43 2.68
N GLU A 17 -13.41 -23.27 3.65
CA GLU A 17 -13.65 -24.70 3.56
C GLU A 17 -15.14 -25.02 3.57
N PHE A 18 -15.92 -24.32 4.41
CA PHE A 18 -17.38 -24.42 4.38
C PHE A 18 -17.95 -24.06 3.00
N TYR A 19 -17.44 -23.01 2.35
CA TYR A 19 -17.83 -22.66 0.99
C TYR A 19 -17.52 -23.80 0.00
N ARG A 20 -16.29 -24.34 0.02
CA ARG A 20 -15.85 -25.43 -0.86
C ARG A 20 -16.75 -26.66 -0.73
N VAL A 21 -17.04 -27.07 0.51
CA VAL A 21 -17.92 -28.20 0.80
C VAL A 21 -19.36 -27.90 0.35
N ALA A 22 -19.87 -26.70 0.61
CA ALA A 22 -21.21 -26.29 0.16
C ALA A 22 -21.32 -26.33 -1.38
N HIS A 23 -20.28 -25.91 -2.08
CA HIS A 23 -20.18 -25.99 -3.54
C HIS A 23 -20.13 -27.44 -4.03
N LEU A 24 -19.31 -28.29 -3.41
CA LEU A 24 -19.19 -29.72 -3.75
C LEU A 24 -20.55 -30.44 -3.68
N TYR A 25 -21.37 -30.12 -2.68
CA TYR A 25 -22.70 -30.71 -2.51
C TYR A 25 -23.82 -29.91 -3.18
N ASN A 26 -23.50 -28.88 -3.99
CA ASN A 26 -24.48 -28.02 -4.67
C ASN A 26 -25.55 -27.41 -3.73
N CYS A 27 -25.18 -27.10 -2.49
CA CYS A 27 -26.09 -26.55 -1.50
C CYS A 27 -26.20 -25.02 -1.65
N LYS A 28 -27.06 -24.57 -2.57
CA LYS A 28 -27.20 -23.15 -2.93
C LYS A 28 -27.38 -22.21 -1.73
N SER A 29 -28.20 -22.59 -0.75
CA SER A 29 -28.42 -21.76 0.44
C SER A 29 -27.17 -21.62 1.31
N ALA A 30 -26.32 -22.65 1.37
CA ALA A 30 -25.06 -22.61 2.11
C ALA A 30 -24.01 -21.79 1.35
N ILE A 31 -23.95 -21.90 0.01
CA ILE A 31 -23.10 -21.06 -0.85
C ILE A 31 -23.46 -19.58 -0.66
N ASP A 32 -24.74 -19.22 -0.77
CA ASP A 32 -25.22 -17.84 -0.60
C ASP A 32 -24.98 -17.31 0.82
N PHE A 33 -25.04 -18.17 1.83
CA PHE A 33 -24.69 -17.83 3.20
C PHE A 33 -23.19 -17.55 3.34
N ALA A 34 -22.34 -18.46 2.85
CA ALA A 34 -20.89 -18.36 2.95
C ALA A 34 -20.36 -17.12 2.22
N LYS A 35 -20.83 -16.89 0.98
CA LYS A 35 -20.45 -15.70 0.20
C LYS A 35 -20.76 -14.40 0.92
N ARG A 36 -21.95 -14.27 1.53
CA ARG A 36 -22.32 -13.09 2.32
C ARG A 36 -21.43 -12.91 3.55
N GLN A 37 -21.13 -14.01 4.24
CA GLN A 37 -20.21 -13.96 5.39
C GLN A 37 -18.80 -13.54 4.97
N MET A 38 -18.28 -14.06 3.85
CA MET A 38 -16.98 -13.67 3.32
C MET A 38 -16.93 -12.17 3.02
N MET A 39 -17.96 -11.64 2.35
CA MET A 39 -18.07 -10.19 2.10
C MET A 39 -18.12 -9.36 3.40
N CYS A 40 -18.85 -9.81 4.42
CA CYS A 40 -18.92 -9.12 5.72
C CYS A 40 -17.61 -9.17 6.51
N GLN A 41 -16.84 -10.24 6.36
CA GLN A 41 -15.59 -10.46 7.09
C GLN A 41 -14.35 -10.05 6.30
N LEU A 42 -14.52 -9.52 5.08
CA LEU A 42 -13.43 -9.18 4.19
C LEU A 42 -12.59 -8.02 4.75
N ASN A 43 -11.32 -8.29 5.01
CA ASN A 43 -10.34 -7.35 5.53
C ASN A 43 -8.90 -7.79 5.17
N SER A 44 -7.88 -7.09 5.66
CA SER A 44 -6.47 -7.36 5.35
C SER A 44 -5.99 -8.76 5.78
N GLN A 45 -6.59 -9.35 6.82
CA GLN A 45 -6.25 -10.69 7.31
C GLN A 45 -7.04 -11.80 6.59
N SER A 46 -8.20 -11.52 5.99
CA SER A 46 -9.02 -12.53 5.33
C SER A 46 -8.95 -12.50 3.80
N SER A 47 -8.47 -11.40 3.23
CA SER A 47 -8.51 -11.12 1.79
C SER A 47 -7.76 -12.13 0.91
N THR A 48 -6.59 -12.64 1.34
CA THR A 48 -5.84 -13.64 0.54
C THR A 48 -6.61 -14.94 0.40
N VAL A 49 -7.09 -15.47 1.53
CA VAL A 49 -7.88 -16.71 1.58
C VAL A 49 -9.17 -16.58 0.77
N PHE A 50 -9.89 -15.45 0.92
CA PHE A 50 -11.13 -15.22 0.18
C PHE A 50 -10.89 -14.96 -1.30
N TYR A 51 -9.78 -14.33 -1.68
CA TYR A 51 -9.39 -14.18 -3.07
C TYR A 51 -9.18 -15.54 -3.74
N GLU A 52 -8.49 -16.47 -3.10
CA GLU A 52 -8.26 -17.81 -3.64
C GLU A 52 -9.56 -18.59 -3.87
N VAL A 53 -10.50 -18.51 -2.92
CA VAL A 53 -11.83 -19.09 -3.12
C VAL A 53 -12.54 -18.41 -4.29
N ALA A 54 -12.51 -17.07 -4.34
CA ALA A 54 -13.17 -16.33 -5.39
C ALA A 54 -12.59 -16.62 -6.77
N ASP A 55 -11.28 -16.84 -6.86
CA ASP A 55 -10.58 -17.18 -8.09
C ASP A 55 -10.92 -18.60 -8.57
N VAL A 56 -10.91 -19.59 -7.67
CA VAL A 56 -11.23 -20.99 -7.99
C VAL A 56 -12.68 -21.19 -8.44
N TYR A 57 -13.62 -20.41 -7.89
CA TYR A 57 -15.06 -20.55 -8.16
C TYR A 57 -15.65 -19.38 -8.96
N ASP A 58 -14.81 -18.56 -9.60
CA ASP A 58 -15.22 -17.42 -10.44
C ASP A 58 -16.23 -16.45 -9.78
N ILE A 59 -16.04 -16.17 -8.49
CA ILE A 59 -16.90 -15.27 -7.70
C ILE A 59 -16.45 -13.81 -7.91
N ASN A 60 -16.77 -13.27 -9.08
CA ASN A 60 -16.22 -11.99 -9.56
C ASN A 60 -16.38 -10.80 -8.60
N ASP A 61 -17.53 -10.65 -7.94
CA ASP A 61 -17.79 -9.55 -6.99
C ASP A 61 -16.93 -9.67 -5.72
N LEU A 62 -16.72 -10.89 -5.21
CA LEU A 62 -15.80 -11.14 -4.10
C LEU A 62 -14.34 -10.92 -4.52
N LYS A 63 -13.98 -11.37 -5.73
CA LYS A 63 -12.64 -11.18 -6.31
C LYS A 63 -12.29 -9.70 -6.43
N GLU A 64 -13.20 -8.89 -6.97
CA GLU A 64 -13.03 -7.43 -7.07
C GLU A 64 -12.91 -6.78 -5.69
N ALA A 65 -13.72 -7.20 -4.73
CA ALA A 65 -13.65 -6.71 -3.36
C ALA A 65 -12.29 -7.05 -2.70
N CYS A 66 -11.76 -8.26 -2.89
CA CYS A 66 -10.44 -8.65 -2.39
C CYS A 66 -9.32 -7.84 -3.04
N LEU A 67 -9.37 -7.61 -4.36
CA LEU A 67 -8.40 -6.76 -5.05
C LEU A 67 -8.42 -5.32 -4.50
N ASN A 68 -9.59 -4.78 -4.17
CA ASN A 68 -9.70 -3.47 -3.52
C ASN A 68 -9.03 -3.45 -2.13
N VAL A 69 -9.16 -4.53 -1.35
CA VAL A 69 -8.42 -4.66 -0.09
C VAL A 69 -6.91 -4.73 -0.32
N PHE A 70 -6.46 -5.53 -1.29
CA PHE A 70 -5.04 -5.61 -1.63
C PHE A 70 -4.46 -4.26 -2.04
N ILE A 71 -5.24 -3.39 -2.69
CA ILE A 71 -4.83 -2.02 -3.06
C ILE A 71 -4.82 -1.10 -1.84
N GLN A 72 -5.91 -1.05 -1.08
CA GLN A 72 -6.12 -0.04 -0.02
C GLN A 72 -5.36 -0.35 1.26
N LYS A 73 -5.10 -1.63 1.52
CA LYS A 73 -4.49 -2.14 2.75
C LYS A 73 -3.26 -2.99 2.48
N THR A 74 -2.52 -2.71 1.39
CA THR A 74 -1.39 -3.55 0.96
C THR A 74 -0.41 -3.82 2.10
N SER A 75 0.08 -2.78 2.79
CA SER A 75 1.01 -2.97 3.92
C SER A 75 0.45 -3.88 5.01
N GLU A 76 -0.84 -3.77 5.36
CA GLU A 76 -1.47 -4.66 6.36
C GLU A 76 -1.55 -6.10 5.86
N VAL A 77 -1.88 -6.30 4.57
CA VAL A 77 -1.92 -7.62 3.94
C VAL A 77 -0.52 -8.25 3.94
N LEU A 78 0.50 -7.51 3.51
CA LEU A 78 1.89 -8.01 3.41
C LEU A 78 2.46 -8.49 4.74
N ILE A 79 2.00 -7.94 5.87
CA ILE A 79 2.44 -8.33 7.22
C ILE A 79 1.53 -9.36 7.90
N SER A 80 0.38 -9.71 7.32
CA SER A 80 -0.57 -10.67 7.93
C SER A 80 0.01 -12.09 7.98
N GLN A 81 -0.60 -12.95 8.80
CA GLN A 81 -0.25 -14.37 8.85
C GLN A 81 -0.83 -15.10 7.65
N GLU A 82 -1.99 -14.67 7.17
CA GLU A 82 -2.68 -15.25 6.04
C GLU A 82 -1.98 -14.98 4.71
N PHE A 83 -1.14 -13.94 4.64
CA PHE A 83 -0.20 -13.78 3.52
C PHE A 83 0.89 -14.85 3.52
N LEU A 84 1.37 -15.30 4.69
CA LEU A 84 2.39 -16.35 4.79
C LEU A 84 1.87 -17.73 4.39
N ALA A 85 0.55 -17.91 4.44
CA ALA A 85 -0.16 -19.13 4.03
C ALA A 85 -0.78 -19.03 2.63
N ALA A 86 -0.66 -17.88 1.95
CA ALA A 86 -1.28 -17.66 0.65
C ALA A 86 -0.58 -18.44 -0.47
N ASP A 87 -1.33 -18.82 -1.50
CA ASP A 87 -0.78 -19.43 -2.70
C ASP A 87 0.20 -18.46 -3.41
N PRO A 88 1.36 -18.95 -3.92
CA PRO A 88 2.29 -18.12 -4.68
C PRO A 88 1.67 -17.31 -5.83
N LEU A 89 0.62 -17.82 -6.48
CA LEU A 89 -0.11 -17.09 -7.52
C LEU A 89 -0.89 -15.90 -6.94
N THR A 90 -1.47 -16.04 -5.75
CA THR A 90 -2.12 -14.93 -5.02
C THR A 90 -1.09 -13.84 -4.69
N ILE A 91 0.12 -14.23 -4.30
CA ILE A 91 1.21 -13.28 -4.03
C ILE A 91 1.59 -12.54 -5.32
N GLU A 92 1.74 -13.25 -6.43
CA GLU A 92 2.01 -12.64 -7.74
C GLU A 92 0.92 -11.61 -8.12
N VAL A 93 -0.36 -11.94 -7.88
CA VAL A 93 -1.49 -11.03 -8.12
C VAL A 93 -1.34 -9.74 -7.31
N ILE A 94 -1.02 -9.82 -6.02
CA ILE A 94 -0.81 -8.64 -5.15
C ILE A 94 0.33 -7.79 -5.72
N PHE A 95 1.42 -8.43 -6.12
CA PHE A 95 2.62 -7.73 -6.60
C PHE A 95 2.40 -7.09 -7.97
N LYS A 96 1.45 -7.58 -8.77
CA LYS A 96 1.08 -7.01 -10.07
C LYS A 96 0.24 -5.73 -10.00
N LEU A 97 -0.32 -5.39 -8.84
CA LEU A 97 -1.21 -4.22 -8.68
C LEU A 97 -0.49 -2.90 -8.99
N GLU A 98 -1.07 -2.02 -9.80
CA GLU A 98 -0.34 -0.80 -10.22
C GLU A 98 -0.20 0.26 -9.10
N ASN A 99 -1.19 0.36 -8.19
CA ASN A 99 -1.27 1.40 -7.16
C ASN A 99 -1.48 0.86 -5.73
N PRO A 100 -0.63 -0.06 -5.23
CA PRO A 100 -0.73 -0.57 -3.88
C PRO A 100 -0.40 0.52 -2.85
N THR A 101 -1.01 0.44 -1.67
CA THR A 101 -0.70 1.31 -0.53
C THR A 101 0.53 0.77 0.19
N ILE A 102 1.71 1.12 -0.31
CA ILE A 102 3.04 0.81 0.24
C ILE A 102 3.89 2.09 0.33
N ASP A 103 4.90 2.08 1.19
CA ASP A 103 5.84 3.20 1.33
C ASP A 103 6.93 3.14 0.25
N THR A 104 7.51 1.95 0.05
CA THR A 104 8.54 1.69 -0.97
C THR A 104 8.45 0.26 -1.49
N GLU A 105 9.14 -0.04 -2.59
CA GLU A 105 9.27 -1.43 -3.09
C GLU A 105 10.01 -2.35 -2.08
N LEU A 106 10.63 -1.82 -1.03
CA LEU A 106 11.18 -2.67 0.04
C LEU A 106 10.10 -3.42 0.80
N ASP A 107 8.87 -2.88 0.88
CA ASP A 107 7.77 -3.56 1.55
C ASP A 107 7.48 -4.91 0.87
N PHE A 108 7.55 -4.93 -0.47
CA PHE A 108 7.44 -6.15 -1.26
C PHE A 108 8.65 -7.06 -1.12
N VAL A 109 9.87 -6.51 -1.10
CA VAL A 109 11.09 -7.29 -0.87
C VAL A 109 11.03 -8.02 0.47
N TYR A 110 10.75 -7.29 1.56
CA TYR A 110 10.67 -7.87 2.91
C TYR A 110 9.51 -8.86 3.04
N ALA A 111 8.38 -8.62 2.38
CA ALA A 111 7.27 -9.56 2.39
C ALA A 111 7.64 -10.91 1.76
N ILE A 112 8.34 -10.93 0.62
CA ILE A 112 8.79 -12.18 -0.02
C ILE A 112 9.88 -12.86 0.81
N GLU A 113 10.85 -12.11 1.33
CA GLU A 113 11.90 -12.68 2.18
C GLU A 113 11.29 -13.36 3.42
N ARG A 114 10.34 -12.69 4.07
CA ARG A 114 9.57 -13.24 5.19
C ARG A 114 8.75 -14.46 4.80
N TYR A 115 8.12 -14.43 3.62
CA TYR A 115 7.33 -15.56 3.10
C TYR A 115 8.21 -16.80 2.86
N ILE A 116 9.37 -16.63 2.22
CA ILE A 116 10.32 -17.70 1.95
C ILE A 116 10.87 -18.25 3.28
N GLU A 117 11.27 -17.36 4.20
CA GLU A 117 11.79 -17.73 5.51
C GLU A 117 10.77 -18.53 6.34
N HIS A 118 9.49 -18.15 6.29
CA HIS A 118 8.42 -18.87 6.99
C HIS A 118 8.19 -20.28 6.41
N ASN A 119 8.28 -20.43 5.09
CA ASN A 119 7.88 -21.65 4.40
C ASN A 119 9.04 -22.62 4.10
N LYS A 120 10.30 -22.20 4.24
CA LYS A 120 11.47 -23.06 4.01
C LYS A 120 11.50 -24.30 4.92
N ASP A 121 11.02 -24.15 6.15
CA ASP A 121 11.04 -25.21 7.17
C ASP A 121 9.76 -26.07 7.12
N ASN A 122 8.69 -25.58 6.48
CA ASN A 122 7.39 -26.24 6.37
C ASN A 122 7.30 -27.26 5.21
N ALA A 123 8.43 -27.90 4.86
CA ALA A 123 8.59 -28.94 3.84
C ALA A 123 8.50 -28.52 2.34
N ASP A 124 8.23 -27.25 2.03
CA ASP A 124 8.26 -26.77 0.63
C ASP A 124 9.66 -26.31 0.21
N LYS A 125 10.52 -27.27 -0.14
CA LYS A 125 11.92 -27.03 -0.52
C LYS A 125 12.10 -26.06 -1.69
N ASN A 126 11.05 -25.85 -2.50
CA ASN A 126 11.10 -25.02 -3.70
C ASN A 126 10.28 -23.74 -3.56
N VAL A 127 9.91 -23.33 -2.35
CA VAL A 127 9.08 -22.13 -2.14
C VAL A 127 9.68 -20.88 -2.79
N ALA A 128 11.00 -20.70 -2.71
CA ALA A 128 11.71 -19.59 -3.34
C ALA A 128 11.57 -19.57 -4.86
N GLU A 129 11.52 -20.74 -5.50
CA GLU A 129 11.29 -20.86 -6.95
C GLU A 129 9.84 -20.54 -7.31
N LYS A 130 8.88 -20.98 -6.50
CA LYS A 130 7.45 -20.76 -6.72
C LYS A 130 7.04 -19.29 -6.63
N VAL A 131 7.63 -18.54 -5.71
CA VAL A 131 7.34 -17.09 -5.59
C VAL A 131 8.24 -16.21 -6.47
N ARG A 132 9.22 -16.81 -7.16
CA ARG A 132 10.14 -16.08 -8.05
C ARG A 132 9.42 -15.23 -9.12
N PRO A 133 8.30 -15.66 -9.73
CA PRO A 133 7.55 -14.84 -10.67
C PRO A 133 7.12 -13.47 -10.11
N ALA A 134 6.82 -13.37 -8.80
CA ALA A 134 6.43 -12.10 -8.17
C ALA A 134 7.56 -11.05 -8.21
N LEU A 135 8.84 -11.48 -8.25
CA LEU A 135 9.99 -10.57 -8.36
C LEU A 135 9.97 -9.80 -9.69
N SER A 136 9.36 -10.35 -10.74
CA SER A 136 9.21 -9.68 -12.03
C SER A 136 8.36 -8.40 -11.95
N HIS A 137 7.60 -8.24 -10.87
CA HIS A 137 6.75 -7.09 -10.63
C HIS A 137 7.38 -6.08 -9.66
N ILE A 138 8.42 -6.45 -8.90
CA ILE A 138 9.13 -5.52 -8.01
C ILE A 138 9.93 -4.52 -8.85
N ARG A 139 9.72 -3.22 -8.62
CA ARG A 139 10.38 -2.14 -9.35
C ARG A 139 11.74 -1.80 -8.74
N PHE A 140 12.68 -2.74 -8.81
CA PHE A 140 14.01 -2.61 -8.19
C PHE A 140 14.77 -1.33 -8.59
N LEU A 141 14.56 -0.82 -9.81
CA LEU A 141 15.20 0.42 -10.28
C LEU A 141 14.72 1.68 -9.55
N THR A 142 13.69 1.59 -8.71
CA THR A 142 13.19 2.68 -7.86
C THR A 142 13.85 2.71 -6.47
N LEU A 143 14.59 1.66 -6.13
CA LEU A 143 15.34 1.50 -4.89
C LEU A 143 16.76 2.04 -5.04
N ASN A 144 17.39 2.40 -3.91
CA ASN A 144 18.80 2.77 -3.93
C ASN A 144 19.70 1.53 -3.92
N ALA A 145 20.96 1.69 -4.36
CA ALA A 145 21.92 0.59 -4.46
C ALA A 145 22.24 -0.08 -3.10
N SER A 146 22.13 0.65 -1.99
CA SER A 146 22.37 0.08 -0.65
C SER A 146 21.28 -0.92 -0.28
N ASP A 147 20.04 -0.62 -0.62
CA ASP A 147 18.90 -1.48 -0.31
C ASP A 147 18.89 -2.71 -1.22
N ILE A 148 19.20 -2.54 -2.51
CA ILE A 148 19.37 -3.66 -3.46
C ILE A 148 20.50 -4.60 -3.02
N ALA A 149 21.59 -4.07 -2.46
CA ALA A 149 22.71 -4.88 -2.01
C ALA A 149 22.39 -5.75 -0.77
N LYS A 150 21.35 -5.42 -0.01
CA LYS A 150 20.97 -6.12 1.23
C LYS A 150 19.96 -7.25 1.01
N THR A 151 19.26 -7.27 -0.11
CA THR A 151 18.22 -8.29 -0.34
C THR A 151 18.82 -9.68 -0.60
N SER A 152 18.16 -10.72 -0.09
CA SER A 152 18.45 -12.12 -0.40
C SER A 152 17.69 -12.64 -1.62
N LEU A 153 16.79 -11.84 -2.22
CA LEU A 153 15.97 -12.25 -3.37
C LEU A 153 16.75 -12.30 -4.69
N LEU A 154 17.84 -11.54 -4.77
CA LEU A 154 18.69 -11.41 -5.94
C LEU A 154 20.04 -12.09 -5.69
N THR A 155 20.54 -12.81 -6.69
CA THR A 155 21.90 -13.32 -6.72
C THR A 155 22.91 -12.17 -6.83
N PRO A 156 24.18 -12.35 -6.42
CA PRO A 156 25.21 -11.32 -6.57
C PRO A 156 25.37 -10.79 -8.01
N GLN A 157 25.15 -11.64 -9.01
CA GLN A 157 25.19 -11.24 -10.42
C GLN A 157 23.98 -10.39 -10.81
N GLU A 158 22.79 -10.70 -10.29
CA GLU A 158 21.59 -9.89 -10.50
C GLU A 158 21.73 -8.53 -9.83
N ILE A 159 22.19 -8.46 -8.57
CA ILE A 159 22.45 -7.20 -7.86
C ILE A 159 23.37 -6.31 -8.69
N LYS A 160 24.49 -6.85 -9.19
CA LYS A 160 25.41 -6.11 -10.05
C LYS A 160 24.74 -5.59 -11.31
N ARG A 161 23.92 -6.42 -11.98
CA ARG A 161 23.20 -6.05 -13.20
C ARG A 161 22.16 -4.96 -12.97
N VAL A 162 21.36 -5.07 -11.90
CA VAL A 162 20.36 -4.08 -11.52
C VAL A 162 21.04 -2.75 -11.17
N CYS A 163 22.09 -2.76 -10.33
CA CYS A 163 22.80 -1.53 -9.94
C CYS A 163 23.55 -0.85 -11.10
N LEU A 164 23.93 -1.59 -12.15
CA LEU A 164 24.53 -1.03 -13.38
C LEU A 164 23.49 -0.57 -14.40
N SER A 165 22.22 -0.91 -14.19
CA SER A 165 21.13 -0.51 -15.07
C SER A 165 20.67 0.91 -14.70
N SER A 166 20.24 1.66 -15.70
CA SER A 166 19.70 3.01 -15.52
C SER A 166 18.57 3.25 -16.49
N GLU A 167 17.80 4.32 -16.29
CA GLU A 167 16.74 4.70 -17.23
C GLU A 167 17.23 4.87 -18.68
N ARG A 168 18.53 5.18 -18.86
CA ARG A 168 19.16 5.39 -20.17
C ARG A 168 19.75 4.11 -20.77
N ASP A 169 20.00 3.10 -19.96
CA ASP A 169 20.64 1.84 -20.36
C ASP A 169 20.06 0.69 -19.52
N LEU A 170 19.01 0.07 -20.07
CA LEU A 170 18.34 -1.11 -19.50
C LEU A 170 18.88 -2.42 -20.11
N SER A 171 19.88 -2.37 -20.99
CA SER A 171 20.42 -3.55 -21.68
C SER A 171 21.03 -4.58 -20.73
N LYS A 172 21.43 -4.13 -19.53
CA LYS A 172 22.03 -4.94 -18.48
C LYS A 172 20.99 -5.56 -17.54
N MET A 173 19.74 -5.12 -17.61
CA MET A 173 18.70 -5.58 -16.69
C MET A 173 18.39 -7.05 -16.95
N PRO A 174 18.28 -7.91 -15.91
CA PRO A 174 17.84 -9.28 -16.10
C PRO A 174 16.45 -9.32 -16.75
N PRO A 175 16.24 -10.14 -17.81
CA PRO A 175 15.05 -10.04 -18.67
C PRO A 175 13.74 -10.44 -17.98
N TYR A 176 13.81 -11.12 -16.84
CA TYR A 176 12.67 -11.55 -16.04
C TYR A 176 12.39 -10.60 -14.86
N LEU A 177 13.14 -9.51 -14.70
CA LEU A 177 12.87 -8.49 -13.69
C LEU A 177 12.19 -7.28 -14.31
N SER A 178 11.49 -6.51 -13.49
CA SER A 178 10.82 -5.29 -13.92
C SER A 178 11.82 -4.26 -14.44
N VAL A 179 11.55 -3.71 -15.62
CA VAL A 179 12.27 -2.56 -16.18
C VAL A 179 11.66 -1.21 -15.77
N ASN A 180 10.64 -1.24 -14.89
CA ASN A 180 9.93 -0.02 -14.49
C ASN A 180 10.79 0.83 -13.55
N THR A 181 11.06 2.07 -13.95
CA THR A 181 11.86 3.04 -13.19
C THR A 181 10.99 4.02 -12.41
N LYS A 182 9.67 3.98 -12.59
CA LYS A 182 8.72 4.84 -11.88
C LYS A 182 8.28 4.18 -10.59
N ARG A 183 8.42 4.91 -9.48
CA ARG A 183 7.83 4.49 -8.20
C ARG A 183 6.34 4.22 -8.39
N ARG A 184 5.82 3.18 -7.72
CA ARG A 184 4.37 3.05 -7.56
C ARG A 184 3.90 4.31 -6.86
N SER A 185 2.73 4.79 -7.27
CA SER A 185 2.07 5.87 -6.58
C SER A 185 1.89 5.41 -5.12
N SER A 186 2.76 5.84 -4.19
CA SER A 186 2.38 5.86 -2.78
C SER A 186 1.07 6.62 -2.78
N ASN A 187 0.02 6.06 -2.18
CA ASN A 187 -1.33 6.61 -2.27
C ASN A 187 -1.21 8.13 -2.13
N LEU A 188 -1.39 8.87 -3.25
CA LEU A 188 -0.88 10.25 -3.35
C LEU A 188 -1.54 11.10 -2.25
N LYS A 189 -2.75 10.68 -1.85
CA LYS A 189 -3.46 11.18 -0.69
C LYS A 189 -2.68 10.94 0.62
N ASN A 190 -2.22 9.72 0.89
CA ASN A 190 -1.47 9.37 2.10
C ASN A 190 -0.11 10.08 2.19
N GLU A 191 0.64 10.19 1.08
CA GLU A 191 1.91 10.93 1.08
C GLU A 191 1.66 12.43 1.32
N LYS A 192 0.65 12.99 0.66
CA LYS A 192 0.24 14.38 0.88
C LYS A 192 -0.25 14.61 2.31
N VAL A 193 -1.05 13.70 2.86
CA VAL A 193 -1.50 13.76 4.25
C VAL A 193 -0.32 13.68 5.21
N ARG A 194 0.63 12.76 5.01
CA ARG A 194 1.83 12.60 5.85
C ARG A 194 2.63 13.90 5.92
N LEU A 195 2.96 14.47 4.76
CA LEU A 195 3.75 15.70 4.66
C LEU A 195 3.01 16.90 5.27
N LEU A 196 1.73 17.07 4.96
CA LEU A 196 0.94 18.14 5.55
C LEU A 196 0.77 17.95 7.06
N PHE A 197 0.59 16.72 7.55
CA PHE A 197 0.45 16.44 8.98
C PHE A 197 1.64 16.94 9.80
N GLU A 198 2.87 16.78 9.31
CA GLU A 198 4.08 17.33 9.96
C GLU A 198 4.04 18.86 10.08
N VAL A 199 3.60 19.53 9.01
CA VAL A 199 3.50 20.99 8.95
C VAL A 199 2.36 21.53 9.81
N TYR A 200 1.20 20.90 9.73
CA TYR A 200 0.00 21.31 10.45
C TYR A 200 0.12 21.09 11.96
N ASN A 201 0.87 20.08 12.42
CA ASN A 201 1.08 19.88 13.85
C ASN A 201 2.25 20.68 14.42
N SER A 202 3.11 21.25 13.57
CA SER A 202 4.13 22.18 14.01
C SER A 202 3.47 23.50 14.43
N LYS A 203 3.36 23.76 15.75
CA LYS A 203 2.93 25.07 16.30
C LYS A 203 3.97 26.19 16.06
N THR A 204 4.92 25.98 15.17
CA THR A 204 6.13 26.79 15.07
C THR A 204 6.46 27.09 13.63
N CYS A 205 6.23 28.33 13.19
CA CYS A 205 6.68 28.81 11.89
C CYS A 205 8.22 28.81 11.83
N TYR A 206 8.80 27.94 10.99
CA TYR A 206 10.25 27.80 10.84
C TYR A 206 10.95 29.08 10.37
N ARG A 207 10.27 29.91 9.56
CA ARG A 207 10.79 31.22 9.14
C ARG A 207 10.93 32.20 10.31
N CYS A 208 9.93 32.22 11.20
CA CYS A 208 9.95 33.03 12.42
C CYS A 208 10.99 32.53 13.44
N ILE A 209 11.22 31.21 13.52
CA ILE A 209 12.32 30.63 14.31
C ILE A 209 13.68 31.09 13.77
N LYS A 210 13.90 30.94 12.45
CA LYS A 210 15.15 31.37 11.80
C LYS A 210 15.41 32.87 11.96
N GLN A 211 14.34 33.68 11.96
CA GLN A 211 14.43 35.12 12.15
C GLN A 211 14.42 35.56 13.63
N GLN A 212 14.51 34.62 14.58
CA GLN A 212 14.52 34.88 16.04
C GLN A 212 13.32 35.72 16.54
N THR A 213 12.18 35.62 15.86
CA THR A 213 10.93 36.29 16.29
C THR A 213 10.19 35.41 17.31
N SER A 214 9.71 36.01 18.41
CA SER A 214 9.33 35.29 19.65
C SER A 214 7.94 34.63 19.65
N SER A 215 7.16 34.71 18.57
CA SER A 215 5.81 34.14 18.55
C SER A 215 5.80 32.74 17.92
N SER A 216 5.72 31.69 18.74
CA SER A 216 5.27 30.37 18.25
C SER A 216 3.80 30.49 17.88
N HIS A 217 3.51 30.28 16.60
CA HIS A 217 2.16 30.25 16.08
C HIS A 217 2.10 29.23 14.94
N ALA A 218 0.89 28.74 14.70
CA ALA A 218 0.63 27.84 13.59
C ALA A 218 1.07 28.47 12.27
N ILE A 219 1.84 27.73 11.48
CA ILE A 219 2.45 28.22 10.24
C ILE A 219 1.43 28.83 9.27
N TRP A 220 0.22 28.29 9.17
CA TRP A 220 -0.85 28.81 8.30
C TRP A 220 -1.41 30.17 8.74
N THR A 221 -1.14 30.61 9.98
CA THR A 221 -1.51 31.95 10.47
C THR A 221 -0.39 32.99 10.28
N CYS A 222 0.81 32.56 9.86
CA CYS A 222 1.99 33.40 9.79
C CYS A 222 1.96 34.39 8.63
N GLY A 223 1.92 35.69 8.92
CA GLY A 223 2.02 36.75 7.91
C GLY A 223 3.40 36.87 7.25
N TYR A 224 4.45 36.32 7.86
CA TYR A 224 5.79 36.25 7.27
C TYR A 224 5.97 35.04 6.33
N ALA A 225 5.20 33.97 6.52
CA ALA A 225 5.25 32.77 5.68
C ALA A 225 4.33 32.90 4.46
N PHE A 226 3.15 33.49 4.65
CA PHE A 226 2.12 33.54 3.63
C PHE A 226 1.54 34.94 3.48
N ASN A 227 1.32 35.37 2.23
CA ASN A 227 0.53 36.57 1.95
C ASN A 227 -0.96 36.35 2.34
N ASP A 228 -1.71 37.44 2.46
CA ASP A 228 -3.11 37.43 2.90
C ASP A 228 -4.01 36.50 2.08
N LYS A 229 -3.77 36.44 0.76
CA LYS A 229 -4.54 35.60 -0.15
C LYS A 229 -4.34 34.11 0.13
N ILE A 230 -3.09 33.68 0.32
CA ILE A 230 -2.76 32.29 0.65
C ILE A 230 -3.28 31.94 2.06
N ARG A 231 -3.11 32.84 3.03
CA ARG A 231 -3.62 32.64 4.40
C ARG A 231 -5.13 32.46 4.42
N GLN A 232 -5.87 33.31 3.71
CA GLN A 232 -7.32 33.19 3.64
C GLN A 232 -7.75 31.91 2.91
N GLY A 233 -7.02 31.51 1.86
CA GLY A 233 -7.27 30.25 1.16
C GLY A 233 -7.08 29.02 2.06
N LEU A 234 -5.96 28.96 2.80
CA LEU A 234 -5.70 27.90 3.76
C LEU A 234 -6.74 27.89 4.88
N LYS A 235 -7.09 29.07 5.42
CA LYS A 235 -8.11 29.22 6.46
C LYS A 235 -9.48 28.71 6.01
N ASN A 236 -9.93 29.07 4.81
CA ASN A 236 -11.21 28.62 4.26
C ASN A 236 -11.28 27.08 4.13
N ILE A 237 -10.18 26.46 3.68
CA ILE A 237 -10.10 24.99 3.60
C ILE A 237 -10.12 24.40 5.01
N TYR A 238 -9.37 24.98 5.94
CA TYR A 238 -9.23 24.47 7.31
C TYR A 238 -10.55 24.55 8.10
N GLU A 239 -11.30 25.65 7.96
CA GLU A 239 -12.62 25.85 8.57
C GLU A 239 -13.67 24.93 7.96
N LYS A 240 -13.57 24.59 6.66
CA LYS A 240 -14.48 23.64 6.00
C LYS A 240 -14.46 22.24 6.61
N TYR A 241 -13.35 21.88 7.24
CA TYR A 241 -13.16 20.57 7.87
C TYR A 241 -13.23 20.65 9.40
N ASP A 242 -13.82 21.70 9.98
CA ASP A 242 -13.95 21.87 11.44
C ASP A 242 -12.63 21.71 12.21
N HIS A 243 -11.51 22.08 11.58
CA HIS A 243 -10.17 21.91 12.16
C HIS A 243 -9.77 20.44 12.42
N CYS A 244 -10.43 19.46 11.77
CA CYS A 244 -10.16 18.03 11.87
C CYS A 244 -8.85 17.58 11.19
N PHE A 245 -8.55 16.29 11.33
CA PHE A 245 -7.35 15.64 10.81
C PHE A 245 -7.21 15.81 9.29
N VAL A 246 -6.00 16.13 8.82
CA VAL A 246 -5.69 16.31 7.38
C VAL A 246 -6.07 15.07 6.55
N LEU A 247 -6.13 13.89 7.16
CA LEU A 247 -6.57 12.63 6.55
C LEU A 247 -8.01 12.70 5.98
N ASP A 248 -8.85 13.56 6.58
CA ASP A 248 -10.27 13.72 6.23
C ASP A 248 -10.47 14.66 5.03
N TYR A 249 -9.39 15.28 4.55
CA TYR A 249 -9.48 16.25 3.46
C TYR A 249 -9.70 15.49 2.14
N SER A 250 -10.51 16.08 1.25
CA SER A 250 -10.65 15.56 -0.10
C SER A 250 -9.34 15.75 -0.85
N THR A 251 -9.07 14.88 -1.82
CA THR A 251 -7.88 14.96 -2.67
C THR A 251 -7.74 16.34 -3.35
N SER A 252 -8.86 16.95 -3.75
CA SER A 252 -8.87 18.29 -4.35
C SER A 252 -8.41 19.38 -3.37
N HIS A 253 -8.82 19.34 -2.10
CA HIS A 253 -8.36 20.31 -1.11
C HIS A 253 -6.93 20.03 -0.65
N LEU A 254 -6.52 18.76 -0.55
CA LEU A 254 -5.11 18.40 -0.29
C LEU A 254 -4.21 18.96 -1.39
N ASN A 255 -4.60 18.83 -2.66
CA ASN A 255 -3.87 19.42 -3.78
C ASN A 255 -3.81 20.95 -3.67
N ALA A 256 -4.94 21.61 -3.41
CA ALA A 256 -4.99 23.06 -3.26
C ALA A 256 -4.09 23.57 -2.11
N VAL A 257 -4.05 22.84 -0.99
CA VAL A 257 -3.14 23.14 0.13
C VAL A 257 -1.69 22.97 -0.32
N PHE A 258 -1.33 21.87 -0.96
CA PHE A 258 0.02 21.67 -1.50
C PHE A 258 0.48 22.80 -2.43
N ASP A 259 -0.35 23.16 -3.41
CA ASP A 259 -0.05 24.22 -4.37
C ASP A 259 0.17 25.58 -3.69
N MET A 260 -0.55 25.84 -2.58
CA MET A 260 -0.40 27.05 -1.79
C MET A 260 0.94 27.10 -1.05
N TYR A 261 1.41 25.98 -0.52
CA TYR A 261 2.72 25.90 0.14
C TYR A 261 3.86 25.95 -0.88
N GLU A 262 3.70 25.34 -2.06
CA GLU A 262 4.69 25.41 -3.14
C GLU A 262 4.87 26.85 -3.65
N LYS A 263 3.76 27.59 -3.85
CA LYS A 263 3.78 29.02 -4.22
C LYS A 263 4.40 29.93 -3.16
N ALA A 264 4.49 29.47 -1.92
CA ALA A 264 5.12 30.21 -0.83
C ALA A 264 6.63 29.94 -0.71
N ASP A 265 7.21 29.20 -1.66
CA ASP A 265 8.65 28.88 -1.74
C ASP A 265 9.18 28.17 -0.48
N PHE A 266 8.37 27.24 0.05
CA PHE A 266 8.77 26.43 1.20
C PHE A 266 9.74 25.31 0.75
N GLU A 267 11.04 25.52 0.99
CA GLU A 267 12.17 24.67 0.54
C GLU A 267 12.02 23.15 0.80
N TRP A 268 11.19 22.72 1.76
CA TRP A 268 11.00 21.29 2.06
C TRP A 268 10.11 20.54 1.04
N LEU A 269 9.21 21.23 0.33
CA LEU A 269 8.36 20.61 -0.70
C LEU A 269 9.10 20.30 -2.01
N GLY A 270 10.27 20.91 -2.24
CA GLY A 270 11.10 20.67 -3.43
C GLY A 270 11.66 19.25 -3.55
N ARG A 271 11.43 18.38 -2.55
CA ARG A 271 11.79 16.96 -2.61
C ARG A 271 10.75 16.08 -3.34
N LEU A 272 9.63 16.66 -3.78
CA LEU A 272 8.59 15.98 -4.56
C LEU A 272 8.62 16.32 -6.06
N ALA A 273 9.49 17.23 -6.48
CA ALA A 273 9.67 17.59 -7.89
C ALA A 273 10.89 16.88 -8.50
N VAL A 274 11.02 15.57 -8.27
CA VAL A 274 11.88 14.63 -9.03
C VAL A 274 11.21 13.27 -9.08
#